data_AF-U4TRA3-F1
#
_entry.id   AF-U4TRA3-F1
#
_cell.length_a   1.000
_cell.length_b   1.000
_cell.length_c   1.000
_cell.angle_alpha   90.00
_cell.angle_beta   90.00
_cell.angle_gamma   90.00
#
_symmetry.space_group_name_H-M   'P 1'
#
loop_
_entity.id
_entity.type
_entity.pdbx_description
1 polymer ?
#
loop_
_entity_poly.entity_id
_entity_poly.type
_entity_poly.pdbx_seq_one_letter_code
_entity_poly.pdbx_strand_id
1 'polypeptide(L)' 'MAITIADDRRLSNLERNKRVVQECLDNSDNQTITIIYELYIKQHPTLTLQGVADKVNLTPSAVKKRRAKFFEMMRAELGW' A
#
# COMPACT_ATOMS: atom_id res chain seq x y z
N MET A 1 -12.88 7.60 -30.13
CA MET A 1 -13.26 7.39 -28.73
C MET A 1 -12.74 8.60 -27.97
N ALA A 2 -13.61 9.55 -27.63
CA ALA A 2 -13.19 10.78 -26.96
C ALA A 2 -13.13 10.51 -25.45
N ILE A 3 -11.93 10.62 -24.86
CA ILE A 3 -11.76 10.63 -23.41
C ILE A 3 -12.47 11.91 -22.92
N THR A 4 -13.45 11.76 -22.04
CA THR A 4 -14.18 12.92 -21.52
C THR A 4 -13.38 13.60 -20.40
N ILE A 5 -13.65 14.87 -20.09
CA ILE A 5 -13.01 15.60 -18.97
C ILE A 5 -13.14 14.82 -17.65
N ALA A 6 -14.24 14.08 -17.47
CA ALA A 6 -14.44 13.22 -16.31
C ALA A 6 -13.46 12.04 -16.29
N ASP A 7 -13.20 11.42 -17.45
CA ASP A 7 -12.25 10.33 -17.59
C ASP A 7 -10.81 10.81 -17.35
N ASP A 8 -10.44 11.99 -17.86
CA ASP A 8 -9.14 12.63 -17.59
C ASP A 8 -8.92 12.88 -16.10
N ARG A 9 -9.94 13.40 -15.40
CA ARG A 9 -9.86 13.61 -13.95
C ARG A 9 -9.69 12.30 -13.19
N ARG A 10 -10.40 11.24 -13.60
CA ARG A 10 -10.28 9.91 -12.98
C ARG A 10 -8.89 9.32 -13.21
N LEU A 11 -8.36 9.44 -14.42
CA LEU A 11 -7.01 8.97 -14.76
C LEU A 11 -5.95 9.71 -13.95
N SER A 12 -6.03 11.06 -13.90
CA SER A 12 -5.10 11.88 -13.13
C SER A 12 -5.10 11.52 -11.63
N ASN A 13 -6.29 11.26 -11.06
CA ASN A 13 -6.39 10.80 -9.68
C ASN A 13 -5.77 9.41 -9.46
N LEU A 14 -5.96 8.48 -10.40
CA LEU A 14 -5.33 7.16 -10.32
C LEU A 14 -3.81 7.25 -10.38
N GLU A 15 -3.26 8.08 -11.27
CA GLU A 15 -1.83 8.33 -11.38
C GLU A 15 -1.26 8.98 -10.11
N ARG A 16 -1.96 9.97 -9.55
CA ARG A 16 -1.59 10.60 -8.28
C ARG A 16 -1.57 9.55 -7.15
N ASN A 17 -2.62 8.75 -7.02
CA ASN A 17 -2.70 7.73 -5.97
C ASN A 17 -1.58 6.70 -6.12
N LYS A 18 -1.30 6.25 -7.35
CA LYS A 18 -0.19 5.33 -7.62
C LYS A 18 1.16 5.95 -7.21
N ARG A 19 1.39 7.22 -7.53
CA ARG A 19 2.61 7.94 -7.14
C ARG A 19 2.79 8.00 -5.63
N VAL A 20 1.74 8.41 -4.90
CA VAL A 20 1.78 8.51 -3.43
C VAL A 20 2.04 7.15 -2.78
N VAL A 21 1.39 6.07 -3.28
CA VAL A 21 1.65 4.71 -2.79
C VAL A 21 3.12 4.33 -3.00
N GLN A 22 3.68 4.64 -4.17
CA GLN A 22 5.09 4.35 -4.46
C GLN A 22 6.03 5.13 -3.54
N GLU A 23 5.82 6.43 -3.35
CA GLU A 23 6.61 7.27 -2.44
C GLU A 23 6.54 6.76 -0.98
N CYS A 24 5.36 6.31 -0.54
CA CYS A 24 5.21 5.70 0.78
C CYS A 24 6.00 4.39 0.92
N LEU A 25 6.05 3.58 -0.14
CA LEU A 25 6.83 2.33 -0.16
C LEU A 25 8.33 2.64 -0.17
N ASP A 26 8.78 3.61 -0.96
CA ASP A 26 10.19 3.99 -1.09
C ASP A 26 10.75 4.55 0.23
N ASN A 27 9.90 5.20 1.04
CA ASN A 27 10.24 5.72 2.37
C ASN A 27 10.03 4.69 3.50
N SER A 28 9.59 3.47 3.20
CA SER A 28 9.32 2.43 4.19
C SER A 28 10.49 1.46 4.33
N ASP A 29 10.63 0.83 5.50
CA ASP A 29 11.63 -0.21 5.71
C ASP A 29 11.25 -1.52 4.99
N ASN A 30 12.24 -2.34 4.68
CA ASN A 30 12.08 -3.56 3.86
C ASN A 30 11.01 -4.53 4.42
N GLN A 31 10.86 -4.61 5.74
CA GLN A 31 9.84 -5.43 6.39
C GLN A 31 8.43 -4.88 6.10
N THR A 32 8.26 -3.57 6.23
CA THR A 32 7.00 -2.88 5.92
C THR A 32 6.65 -3.01 4.44
N ILE A 33 7.62 -2.84 3.53
CA ILE A 33 7.43 -3.07 2.09
C ILE A 33 6.93 -4.50 1.85
N THR A 34 7.58 -5.51 2.43
CA THR A 34 7.19 -6.92 2.29
C THR A 34 5.77 -7.17 2.80
N ILE A 35 5.42 -6.60 3.96
CA ILE A 35 4.08 -6.70 4.54
C ILE A 35 3.02 -6.12 3.58
N ILE A 36 3.23 -4.91 3.08
CA ILE A 36 2.27 -4.24 2.20
C ILE A 36 2.17 -4.97 0.86
N TYR A 37 3.29 -5.44 0.32
CA TYR A 37 3.31 -6.16 -0.95
C TYR A 37 2.51 -7.46 -0.87
N GLU A 38 2.78 -8.32 0.11
CA GLU A 38 2.12 -9.62 0.24
C GLU A 38 0.62 -9.51 0.54
N LEU A 39 0.21 -8.45 1.26
CA LEU A 39 -1.19 -8.27 1.66
C LEU A 39 -2.03 -7.52 0.61
N TYR A 40 -1.44 -6.58 -0.14
CA TYR A 40 -2.22 -5.62 -0.95
C TYR A 40 -1.81 -5.50 -2.41
N ILE A 41 -0.54 -5.72 -2.76
CA ILE A 41 -0.03 -5.45 -4.13
C ILE A 41 0.07 -6.73 -4.96
N LYS A 42 0.42 -7.85 -4.31
CA LYS A 42 0.55 -9.14 -4.97
C LYS A 42 -0.76 -9.52 -5.67
N GLN A 43 -0.69 -9.85 -6.96
CA GLN A 43 -1.85 -10.14 -7.81
C GLN A 43 -2.75 -11.26 -7.25
N HIS A 44 -2.14 -12.26 -6.61
CA HIS A 44 -2.81 -13.36 -5.94
C HIS A 44 -2.28 -13.48 -4.51
N PRO A 45 -2.82 -12.71 -3.54
CA PRO A 45 -2.44 -12.80 -2.15
C PRO A 45 -2.81 -14.17 -1.59
N THR A 46 -1.81 -14.98 -1.26
CA THR A 46 -1.99 -16.33 -0.69
C THR A 46 -1.76 -16.37 0.82
N LEU A 47 -1.10 -15.36 1.36
CA LEU A 47 -0.74 -15.31 2.78
C LEU A 47 -1.81 -14.56 3.57
N THR A 48 -2.21 -15.17 4.68
CA THR A 48 -2.97 -14.47 5.72
C THR A 48 -2.04 -13.51 6.47
N LEU A 49 -2.61 -12.64 7.31
CA LEU A 49 -1.82 -11.80 8.21
C LEU A 49 -0.81 -12.62 9.05
N GLN A 50 -1.22 -13.81 9.52
CA GLN A 50 -0.34 -14.73 10.24
C GLN A 50 0.78 -15.23 9.33
N GLY A 51 0.44 -15.70 8.11
CA GLY A 51 1.45 -16.17 7.16
C GLY A 51 2.47 -15.10 6.75
N VAL A 52 2.04 -13.83 6.66
CA VAL A 52 2.96 -12.70 6.46
C VAL A 52 3.83 -12.48 7.68
N ALA A 53 3.28 -12.55 8.89
CA ALA A 53 4.02 -12.42 10.15
C ALA A 53 5.13 -13.47 10.26
N ASP A 54 4.81 -14.72 9.93
CA ASP A 54 5.78 -15.82 9.90
C ASP A 54 6.87 -15.55 8.85
N LYS A 55 6.49 -15.10 7.63
CA LYS A 55 7.44 -14.78 6.55
C LYS A 55 8.44 -13.69 6.92
N VAL A 56 8.00 -12.68 7.66
CA VAL A 56 8.84 -11.54 8.05
C VAL A 56 9.48 -11.72 9.44
N ASN A 57 9.28 -12.86 10.10
CA ASN A 57 9.76 -13.16 11.45
C ASN A 57 9.31 -12.11 12.50
N LEU A 58 8.05 -11.67 12.41
CA LEU A 58 7.45 -10.73 13.36
C LEU A 58 6.19 -11.32 13.99
N THR A 59 5.74 -10.75 15.11
CA THR A 59 4.43 -11.10 15.66
C THR A 59 3.31 -10.49 14.80
N PRO A 60 2.12 -11.11 14.73
CA PRO A 60 0.98 -10.55 14.01
C PRO A 60 0.61 -9.14 14.47
N SER A 61 0.76 -8.85 15.76
CA SER A 61 0.54 -7.52 16.33
C SER A 61 1.54 -6.49 15.80
N ALA A 62 2.82 -6.86 15.65
CA ALA A 62 3.83 -6.00 15.05
C ALA A 62 3.53 -5.73 13.56
N VAL A 63 3.09 -6.74 12.82
CA VAL A 63 2.64 -6.59 11.42
C VAL A 63 1.45 -5.63 11.34
N LYS A 64 0.42 -5.80 12.20
CA LYS A 64 -0.73 -4.89 12.26
C LYS A 64 -0.31 -3.45 12.53
N LYS A 65 0.62 -3.23 13.47
CA LYS A 65 1.11 -1.90 13.83
C LYS A 65 1.86 -1.24 12.67
N ARG A 66 2.76 -1.97 12.01
CA ARG A 66 3.51 -1.47 10.83
C ARG A 66 2.57 -1.11 9.69
N ARG A 67 1.61 -2.00 9.40
CA ARG A 67 0.56 -1.77 8.41
C ARG A 67 -0.26 -0.53 8.73
N ALA A 68 -0.72 -0.36 9.98
CA ALA A 68 -1.47 0.82 10.39
C ALA A 68 -0.65 2.10 10.18
N LYS A 69 0.62 2.11 10.62
CA LYS A 69 1.52 3.25 10.41
C LYS A 69 1.70 3.58 8.92
N PHE A 70 1.83 2.57 8.06
CA PHE A 70 1.89 2.78 6.61
C PHE A 70 0.64 3.47 6.06
N PHE A 71 -0.55 3.01 6.45
CA PHE A 71 -1.80 3.64 6.03
C PHE A 71 -1.97 5.06 6.57
N GLU A 72 -1.50 5.37 7.78
CA GLU A 72 -1.51 6.74 8.31
C GLU A 72 -0.61 7.67 7.49
N MET A 73 0.60 7.23 7.10
CA MET A 73 1.48 8.01 6.21
C MET A 73 0.80 8.25 4.86
N MET A 74 0.23 7.19 4.28
CA MET A 74 -0.46 7.29 2.99
C MET A 74 -1.69 8.21 3.04
N ARG A 75 -2.45 8.21 4.14
CA ARG A 75 -3.58 9.14 4.37
C ARG A 75 -3.13 10.59 4.41
N ALA A 76 -2.05 10.87 5.14
CA ALA A 76 -1.49 12.22 5.23
C ALA A 76 -1.10 12.77 3.85
N GLU A 77 -0.45 11.96 3.01
CA GLU A 77 -0.04 12.35 1.65
C GLU A 77 -1.21 12.47 0.66
N LEU A 78 -2.23 11.62 0.81
CA LEU A 78 -3.45 11.70 0.00
C LEU A 78 -4.38 12.84 0.42
N GLY A 79 -4.22 13.37 1.64
CA GLY A 79 -5.05 14.44 2.21
C GLY A 79 -6.43 13.97 2.65
N TRP A 80 -6.52 12.77 3.25
CA TRP A 80 -7.75 12.15 3.76
C TRP A 80 -7.78 12.11 5.29
#